data_AF-A0A1X0WYG6-F1
#
_entry.id   AF-A0A1X0WYG6-F1
#
_cell.length_a   1.000
_cell.length_b   1.000
_cell.length_c   1.000
_cell.angle_alpha   90.00
_cell.angle_beta   90.00
_cell.angle_gamma   90.00
#
_symmetry.space_group_name_H-M   'P 1'
#
loop_
_entity.id
_entity.type
_entity.pdbx_description
1 polymer ?
#
loop_
_entity_poly.entity_id
_entity_poly.type
_entity_poly.pdbx_seq_one_letter_code
_entity_poly.pdbx_strand_id
1 'polypeptide(L)'
;MDKAVIQPFQKQGGGYVGWNLHTHYHFNVLGGTGSYKTGTCKLILACLALQTRHTCLMVGDPKGEDFRFASSSPNIFLGTDAYKVIDSSFNEFQKRKENTHRKRVYLVVYIDELVSMFEEFEDKKTKDNYKKKLRLLLFQGRSLNIRLLISTQVLMADVLGGDARAQFSGFLNLGHLKSSVAKSMFDLDDGQTLEKNLPAGYGWLQWDGQPIQKIKVRHVRDFNKVHQEIVSMLERPLPDD
;
A
#
# COMPACT_ATOMS: atom_id res chain seq x y z
N MET A 1 24.25 16.64 5.03
CA MET A 1 23.25 16.97 3.99
C MET A 1 21.94 16.36 4.43
N ASP A 2 21.02 17.18 4.92
CA ASP A 2 19.65 16.74 5.21
C ASP A 2 19.07 16.16 3.92
N LYS A 3 18.86 14.84 3.90
CA LYS A 3 18.13 14.22 2.80
C LYS A 3 16.74 14.82 2.82
N ALA A 4 16.46 15.74 1.91
CA ALA A 4 15.12 16.24 1.68
C ALA A 4 14.19 15.03 1.63
N VAL A 5 13.24 14.94 2.56
CA VAL A 5 12.34 13.79 2.63
C VAL A 5 11.58 13.75 1.32
N ILE A 6 11.88 12.76 0.48
CA ILE A 6 11.25 12.63 -0.84
C ILE A 6 9.85 12.09 -0.58
N GLN A 7 8.88 12.97 -0.77
CA GLN A 7 7.46 12.69 -0.60
C GLN A 7 6.79 12.59 -1.97
N PRO A 8 5.85 11.64 -2.17
CA PRO A 8 5.20 11.38 -3.45
C PRO A 8 4.12 12.42 -3.81
N PHE A 9 3.60 13.18 -2.84
CA PHE A 9 2.46 14.06 -3.04
C PHE A 9 2.78 15.52 -2.73
N GLN A 10 2.25 16.42 -3.58
CA GLN A 10 2.19 17.84 -3.31
C GLN A 10 0.79 18.19 -2.81
N LYS A 11 0.70 18.89 -1.67
CA LYS A 11 -0.58 19.35 -1.11
C LYS A 11 -1.09 20.57 -1.89
N GLN A 12 -2.41 20.68 -2.03
CA GLN A 12 -3.02 21.95 -2.39
C GLN A 12 -2.70 22.99 -1.30
N GLY A 13 -2.23 24.17 -1.68
CA GLY A 13 -1.75 25.19 -0.75
C GLY A 13 -0.26 25.10 -0.39
N GLY A 14 0.47 24.11 -0.94
CA GLY A 14 1.93 24.02 -0.84
C GLY A 14 2.44 23.00 0.17
N GLY A 15 3.72 22.68 0.05
CA GLY A 15 4.37 21.61 0.81
C GLY A 15 4.09 20.20 0.27
N TYR A 16 4.71 19.22 0.91
CA TYR A 16 4.65 17.82 0.49
C TYR A 16 4.15 16.91 1.60
N VAL A 17 3.58 15.78 1.21
CA VAL A 17 3.05 14.76 2.12
C VAL A 17 3.23 13.36 1.51
N GLY A 18 3.28 12.36 2.37
CA GLY A 18 3.33 10.97 1.98
C GLY A 18 3.39 10.06 3.19
N TRP A 19 3.75 8.81 2.94
CA TRP A 19 3.68 7.76 3.96
C TRP A 19 4.93 7.77 4.83
N ASN A 20 4.75 8.13 6.10
CA ASN A 20 5.78 8.01 7.14
C ASN A 20 5.51 6.78 8.01
N LEU A 21 6.38 5.75 7.91
CA LEU A 21 6.19 4.46 8.59
C LEU A 21 6.32 4.51 10.12
N HIS A 22 6.86 5.60 10.68
CA HIS A 22 6.96 5.81 12.12
C HIS A 22 5.62 6.20 12.74
N THR A 23 4.83 7.02 12.04
CA THR A 23 3.56 7.54 12.54
C THR A 23 2.36 6.82 11.91
N HIS A 24 2.51 6.25 10.71
CA HIS A 24 1.44 5.61 9.97
C HIS A 24 1.73 4.11 9.81
N TYR A 25 0.67 3.32 9.94
CA TYR A 25 0.69 1.87 9.77
C TYR A 25 0.22 1.51 8.37
N HIS A 26 -0.98 0.95 8.17
CA HIS A 26 -1.45 0.48 6.87
C HIS A 26 -1.97 1.64 6.00
N PHE A 27 -1.79 1.55 4.68
CA PHE A 27 -2.22 2.56 3.71
C PHE A 27 -3.04 1.90 2.59
N ASN A 28 -4.24 2.44 2.34
CA ASN A 28 -5.12 2.00 1.26
C ASN A 28 -5.20 3.04 0.15
N VAL A 29 -5.00 2.62 -1.10
CA VAL A 29 -5.06 3.45 -2.29
C VAL A 29 -6.19 2.95 -3.20
N LEU A 30 -7.18 3.82 -3.42
CA LEU A 30 -8.31 3.58 -4.29
C LEU A 30 -8.25 4.47 -5.53
N GLY A 31 -8.80 3.96 -6.61
CA GLY A 31 -8.97 4.70 -7.85
C GLY A 31 -9.41 3.78 -8.97
N GLY A 32 -10.23 4.29 -9.89
CA GLY A 32 -10.65 3.56 -11.08
C GLY A 32 -9.52 3.39 -12.10
N THR A 33 -9.76 2.60 -13.14
CA THR A 33 -8.85 2.47 -14.29
C THR A 33 -8.51 3.85 -14.86
N GLY A 34 -7.24 4.09 -15.19
CA GLY A 34 -6.76 5.37 -15.72
C GLY A 34 -6.50 6.47 -14.69
N SER A 35 -6.79 6.23 -13.40
CA SER A 35 -6.52 7.20 -12.31
C SER A 35 -5.03 7.38 -11.94
N TYR A 36 -4.15 6.59 -12.56
CA TYR A 36 -2.71 6.51 -12.26
C TYR A 36 -2.38 5.83 -10.91
N LYS A 37 -3.26 4.95 -10.41
CA LYS A 37 -3.10 4.20 -9.15
C LYS A 37 -1.80 3.41 -9.05
N THR A 38 -1.53 2.48 -9.96
CA THR A 38 -0.34 1.63 -9.88
C THR A 38 0.96 2.44 -10.01
N GLY A 39 0.98 3.47 -10.88
CA GLY A 39 2.10 4.42 -10.95
C GLY A 39 2.30 5.20 -9.64
N THR A 40 1.22 5.58 -8.97
CA THR A 40 1.26 6.25 -7.66
C THR A 40 1.81 5.34 -6.57
N CYS A 41 1.38 4.07 -6.51
CA CYS A 41 1.93 3.08 -5.58
C CYS A 41 3.43 2.86 -5.81
N LYS A 42 3.87 2.72 -7.06
CA LYS A 42 5.30 2.65 -7.40
C LYS A 42 6.08 3.87 -6.89
N LEU A 43 5.53 5.08 -7.06
CA LEU A 43 6.16 6.29 -6.52
C LEU A 43 6.20 6.32 -4.98
N ILE A 44 5.14 5.88 -4.29
CA ILE A 44 5.14 5.72 -2.83
C ILE A 44 6.28 4.78 -2.41
N LEU A 45 6.39 3.61 -3.04
CA LEU A 45 7.40 2.60 -2.72
C LEU A 45 8.83 3.13 -2.95
N ALA A 46 9.10 3.78 -4.08
CA ALA A 46 10.39 4.41 -4.34
C ALA A 46 10.73 5.52 -3.31
N CYS A 47 9.74 6.32 -2.89
CA CYS A 47 9.95 7.31 -1.84
C CYS A 47 10.33 6.65 -0.51
N LEU A 48 9.66 5.55 -0.13
CA LEU A 48 10.00 4.78 1.07
C LEU A 48 11.41 4.16 0.99
N ALA A 49 11.79 3.65 -0.19
CA ALA A 49 13.13 3.13 -0.43
C ALA A 49 14.21 4.19 -0.15
N LEU A 50 13.96 5.45 -0.55
CA LEU A 50 14.88 6.57 -0.38
C LEU A 50 14.93 7.13 1.04
N GLN A 51 13.83 7.00 1.80
CA GLN A 51 13.74 7.50 3.18
C GLN A 51 14.68 6.75 4.13
N THR A 52 14.78 5.41 4.00
CA THR A 52 15.65 4.60 4.86
C THR A 52 16.02 3.28 4.20
N ARG A 53 17.23 2.77 4.51
CA ARG A 53 17.67 1.42 4.13
C ARG A 53 17.08 0.32 5.04
N HIS A 54 16.41 0.69 6.14
CA HIS A 54 15.78 -0.23 7.09
C HIS A 54 14.30 -0.53 6.76
N THR A 55 13.95 -0.53 5.48
CA THR A 55 12.63 -0.93 4.99
C THR A 55 12.81 -1.95 3.87
N CYS A 56 12.21 -3.12 4.03
CA CYS A 56 12.14 -4.18 3.03
C CYS A 56 10.78 -4.15 2.32
N LEU A 57 10.71 -4.76 1.15
CA LEU A 57 9.50 -4.82 0.33
C LEU A 57 9.21 -6.26 -0.10
N MET A 58 7.93 -6.62 -0.08
CA MET A 58 7.36 -7.77 -0.80
C MET A 58 6.19 -7.28 -1.65
N VAL A 59 6.03 -7.81 -2.86
CA VAL A 59 4.95 -7.38 -3.78
C VAL A 59 4.18 -8.57 -4.33
N GLY A 60 2.86 -8.48 -4.30
CA GLY A 60 1.97 -9.29 -5.13
C GLY A 60 1.35 -8.42 -6.23
N ASP A 61 1.55 -8.80 -7.49
CA ASP A 61 0.96 -8.17 -8.68
C ASP A 61 0.18 -9.23 -9.49
N PRO A 62 -1.14 -9.35 -9.26
CA PRO A 62 -1.98 -10.33 -9.96
C PRO A 62 -2.02 -10.17 -11.48
N LYS A 63 -1.81 -8.95 -12.00
CA LYS A 63 -1.75 -8.73 -13.44
C LYS A 63 -0.44 -9.25 -14.06
N GLY A 64 0.63 -9.31 -13.26
CA GLY A 64 1.94 -9.82 -13.67
C GLY A 64 2.68 -8.98 -14.70
N GLU A 65 2.22 -7.76 -14.96
CA GLU A 65 2.79 -6.82 -15.94
C GLU A 65 3.42 -5.61 -15.25
N ASP A 66 2.79 -5.11 -14.18
CA ASP A 66 3.14 -3.85 -13.56
C ASP A 66 4.51 -3.91 -12.86
N PHE A 67 4.86 -5.05 -12.26
CA PHE A 67 6.13 -5.25 -11.56
C PHE A 67 7.10 -6.19 -12.29
N ARG A 68 6.85 -6.49 -13.57
CA ARG A 68 7.71 -7.38 -14.38
C ARG A 68 9.17 -6.94 -14.45
N PHE A 69 9.45 -5.64 -14.34
CA PHE A 69 10.81 -5.11 -14.30
C PHE A 69 11.66 -5.64 -13.13
N ALA A 70 11.03 -6.20 -12.10
CA ALA A 70 11.67 -6.73 -10.90
C ALA A 70 11.51 -8.26 -10.77
N SER A 71 11.18 -8.97 -11.85
CA SER A 71 10.87 -10.40 -11.85
C SER A 71 12.01 -11.31 -11.36
N SER A 72 13.25 -10.82 -11.32
CA SER A 72 14.39 -11.55 -10.77
C SER A 72 14.44 -11.55 -9.23
N SER A 73 13.66 -10.70 -8.55
CA SER A 73 13.66 -10.66 -7.09
C SER A 73 12.81 -11.77 -6.50
N PRO A 74 13.28 -12.48 -5.46
CA PRO A 74 12.49 -13.49 -4.76
C PRO A 74 11.33 -12.90 -3.94
N ASN A 75 11.30 -11.58 -3.77
CA ASN A 75 10.26 -10.86 -3.02
C ASN A 75 9.13 -10.33 -3.92
N ILE A 76 9.13 -10.71 -5.20
CA ILE A 76 8.11 -10.36 -6.19
C ILE A 76 7.32 -11.62 -6.56
N PHE A 77 5.99 -11.51 -6.49
CA PHE A 77 5.05 -12.56 -6.86
C PHE A 77 4.11 -12.01 -7.94
N LEU A 78 4.11 -12.62 -9.12
CA LEU A 78 3.42 -12.11 -10.31
C LEU A 78 2.34 -13.09 -10.79
N GLY A 79 1.29 -12.56 -11.43
CA GLY A 79 0.27 -13.37 -12.07
C GLY A 79 -0.47 -14.24 -11.06
N THR A 80 -0.72 -15.50 -11.46
CA THR A 80 -1.38 -16.51 -10.62
C THR A 80 -0.64 -16.81 -9.33
N ASP A 81 0.64 -16.45 -9.21
CA ASP A 81 1.43 -16.65 -8.00
C ASP A 81 1.39 -15.45 -7.06
N ALA A 82 0.76 -14.34 -7.44
CA ALA A 82 0.75 -13.09 -6.66
C ALA A 82 0.26 -13.28 -5.22
N TYR A 83 -0.67 -14.22 -4.98
CA TYR A 83 -1.17 -14.52 -3.63
C TYR A 83 -0.09 -15.02 -2.67
N LYS A 84 1.01 -15.60 -3.18
CA LYS A 84 2.12 -16.11 -2.36
C LYS A 84 2.82 -15.00 -1.57
N VAL A 85 2.63 -13.73 -1.93
CA VAL A 85 3.07 -12.59 -1.12
C VAL A 85 2.45 -12.63 0.29
N ILE A 86 1.20 -13.10 0.41
CA ILE A 86 0.51 -13.25 1.69
C ILE A 86 1.17 -14.35 2.52
N ASP A 87 1.57 -15.46 1.90
CA ASP A 87 2.29 -16.53 2.59
C ASP A 87 3.66 -16.09 3.07
N SER A 88 4.46 -15.48 2.19
CA SER A 88 5.81 -15.02 2.51
C SER A 88 5.79 -13.99 3.66
N SER A 89 4.88 -13.01 3.58
CA SER A 89 4.73 -12.02 4.64
C SER A 89 4.12 -12.60 5.93
N PHE A 90 3.23 -13.59 5.83
CA PHE A 90 2.68 -14.27 7.00
C PHE A 90 3.71 -15.15 7.71
N ASN A 91 4.64 -15.76 6.97
CA ASN A 91 5.76 -16.50 7.55
C ASN A 91 6.68 -15.55 8.35
N GLU A 92 7.03 -14.39 7.79
CA GLU A 92 7.79 -13.37 8.54
C GLU A 92 7.00 -12.85 9.76
N PHE A 93 5.68 -12.70 9.63
CA PHE A 93 4.81 -12.38 10.77
C PHE A 93 4.92 -13.42 11.90
N GLN A 94 4.89 -14.72 11.59
CA GLN A 94 5.06 -15.77 12.62
C GLN A 94 6.45 -15.73 13.25
N LYS A 95 7.53 -15.62 12.44
CA LYS A 95 8.91 -15.49 12.95
C LYS A 95 9.04 -14.33 13.95
N ARG A 96 8.43 -13.17 13.67
CA ARG A 96 8.45 -11.99 14.57
C ARG A 96 7.60 -12.16 15.83
N LYS A 97 6.56 -13.01 15.80
CA LYS A 97 5.75 -13.35 16.98
C LYS A 97 6.46 -14.32 17.89
N GLU A 98 7.11 -15.32 17.32
CA GLU A 98 7.83 -16.37 18.06
C GLU A 98 9.09 -15.82 18.73
N ASN A 99 9.81 -14.91 18.06
CA ASN A 99 11.02 -14.30 18.60
C ASN A 99 10.83 -12.79 18.84
N THR A 100 10.61 -12.42 20.10
CA THR A 100 10.46 -11.01 20.53
C THR A 100 11.75 -10.20 20.40
N HIS A 101 12.92 -10.87 20.37
CA HIS A 101 14.23 -10.25 20.24
C HIS A 101 14.70 -10.12 18.78
N ARG A 102 13.97 -10.69 17.82
CA ARG A 102 14.25 -10.55 16.38
C ARG A 102 14.30 -9.07 16.01
N LYS A 103 15.34 -8.65 15.29
CA LYS A 103 15.46 -7.27 14.81
C LYS A 103 14.29 -6.96 13.87
N ARG A 104 13.59 -5.85 14.11
CA ARG A 104 12.37 -5.48 13.37
C ARG A 104 12.61 -4.29 12.45
N VAL A 105 13.05 -4.56 11.22
CA VAL A 105 12.95 -3.58 10.13
C VAL A 105 11.49 -3.42 9.71
N TYR A 106 11.17 -2.31 9.05
CA TYR A 106 9.87 -2.21 8.40
C TYR A 106 9.78 -3.20 7.24
N LEU A 107 8.75 -4.04 7.22
CA LEU A 107 8.39 -4.82 6.04
C LEU A 107 7.13 -4.20 5.45
N VAL A 108 7.25 -3.63 4.25
CA VAL A 108 6.11 -3.18 3.46
C VAL A 108 5.69 -4.35 2.56
N VAL A 109 4.42 -4.73 2.68
CA VAL A 109 3.79 -5.72 1.81
C VAL A 109 2.85 -4.95 0.90
N TYR A 110 3.20 -4.88 -0.37
CA TYR A 110 2.38 -4.25 -1.39
C TYR A 110 1.54 -5.30 -2.11
N ILE A 111 0.24 -5.05 -2.21
CA ILE A 111 -0.66 -5.88 -3.01
C ILE A 111 -1.38 -4.97 -3.99
N ASP A 112 -1.09 -5.13 -5.28
CA ASP A 112 -1.84 -4.45 -6.33
C ASP A 112 -3.17 -5.18 -6.57
N GLU A 113 -4.26 -4.41 -6.72
CA GLU A 113 -5.60 -4.93 -7.02
C GLU A 113 -5.99 -6.17 -6.17
N LEU A 114 -6.02 -6.03 -4.84
CA LEU A 114 -6.31 -7.14 -3.92
C LEU A 114 -7.58 -7.92 -4.27
N VAL A 115 -8.64 -7.24 -4.72
CA VAL A 115 -9.89 -7.92 -5.08
C VAL A 115 -9.66 -8.86 -6.26
N SER A 116 -8.91 -8.42 -7.27
CA SER A 116 -8.54 -9.27 -8.41
C SER A 116 -7.79 -10.52 -7.96
N MET A 117 -6.82 -10.37 -7.04
CA MET A 117 -6.10 -11.50 -6.45
C MET A 117 -7.05 -12.52 -5.81
N PHE A 118 -8.08 -12.05 -5.10
CA PHE A 118 -9.01 -12.93 -4.41
C PHE A 118 -10.08 -13.55 -5.31
N GLU A 119 -10.36 -12.96 -6.47
CA GLU A 119 -11.24 -13.52 -7.49
C GLU A 119 -10.58 -14.67 -8.28
N GLU A 120 -9.25 -14.79 -8.25
CA GLU A 120 -8.52 -15.92 -8.85
C GLU A 120 -8.65 -17.24 -8.07
N PHE A 121 -9.08 -17.19 -6.80
CA PHE A 121 -9.30 -18.42 -6.03
C PHE A 121 -10.62 -19.11 -6.40
N GLU A 122 -10.52 -20.34 -6.90
CA GLU A 122 -11.68 -21.19 -7.20
C GLU A 122 -12.28 -21.82 -5.94
N ASP A 123 -11.43 -22.30 -5.02
CA ASP A 123 -11.86 -22.96 -3.79
C ASP A 123 -12.14 -21.97 -2.66
N LYS A 124 -13.38 -21.96 -2.16
CA LYS A 124 -13.83 -21.11 -1.06
C LYS A 124 -13.00 -21.31 0.21
N LYS A 125 -12.65 -22.56 0.54
CA LYS A 125 -11.89 -22.86 1.77
C LYS A 125 -10.49 -22.21 1.71
N THR A 126 -9.84 -22.30 0.55
CA THR A 126 -8.55 -21.66 0.28
C THR A 126 -8.68 -20.14 0.35
N LYS A 127 -9.68 -19.56 -0.33
CA LYS A 127 -9.98 -18.12 -0.29
C LYS A 127 -10.14 -17.62 1.15
N ASP A 128 -10.91 -18.32 1.98
CA ASP A 128 -11.17 -17.96 3.38
C ASP A 128 -9.91 -18.08 4.25
N ASN A 129 -9.04 -19.06 3.99
CA ASN A 129 -7.75 -19.17 4.69
C ASN A 129 -6.82 -17.98 4.40
N TYR A 130 -6.74 -17.53 3.15
CA TYR A 130 -5.96 -16.34 2.80
C TYR A 130 -6.56 -15.05 3.35
N LYS A 131 -7.89 -14.91 3.35
CA LYS A 131 -8.57 -13.78 4.02
C LYS A 131 -8.21 -13.74 5.50
N LYS A 132 -8.17 -14.90 6.18
CA LYS A 132 -7.76 -15.00 7.59
C LYS A 132 -6.31 -14.56 7.80
N LYS A 133 -5.36 -15.02 6.98
CA LYS A 133 -3.95 -14.60 7.05
C LYS A 133 -3.80 -13.09 6.87
N LEU A 134 -4.44 -12.53 5.84
CA LEU A 134 -4.39 -11.10 5.55
C LEU A 134 -5.03 -10.26 6.67
N ARG A 135 -6.15 -10.72 7.24
CA ARG A 135 -6.75 -10.07 8.42
C ARG A 135 -5.79 -10.08 9.61
N LEU A 136 -5.09 -11.18 9.88
CA LEU A 136 -4.09 -11.21 10.96
C LEU A 136 -2.94 -10.22 10.70
N LEU A 137 -2.45 -10.13 9.46
CA LEU A 137 -1.45 -9.12 9.08
C LEU A 137 -1.97 -7.69 9.28
N LEU A 138 -3.22 -7.42 8.91
CA LEU A 138 -3.84 -6.10 9.04
C LEU A 138 -4.04 -5.69 10.51
N PHE A 139 -4.47 -6.60 11.37
CA PHE A 139 -4.79 -6.27 12.76
C PHE A 139 -3.59 -6.35 13.71
N GLN A 140 -2.64 -7.26 13.46
CA GLN A 140 -1.51 -7.52 14.35
C GLN A 140 -0.16 -7.12 13.74
N GLY A 141 -0.08 -6.84 12.43
CA GLY A 141 1.18 -6.52 11.76
C GLY A 141 1.79 -5.20 12.23
N ARG A 142 0.96 -4.23 12.67
CA ARG A 142 1.44 -2.91 13.14
C ARG A 142 2.51 -3.03 14.22
N SER A 143 2.29 -3.80 15.27
CA SER A 143 3.20 -3.98 16.41
C SER A 143 4.47 -4.78 16.06
N LEU A 144 4.44 -5.45 14.91
CA LEU A 144 5.55 -6.25 14.39
C LEU A 144 6.31 -5.54 13.26
N ASN A 145 6.09 -4.24 13.04
CA ASN A 145 6.68 -3.45 11.94
C ASN A 145 6.36 -4.00 10.54
N ILE A 146 5.23 -4.70 10.38
CA ILE A 146 4.68 -5.06 9.07
C ILE A 146 3.66 -4.00 8.69
N ARG A 147 3.70 -3.56 7.44
CA ARG A 147 2.90 -2.47 6.88
C ARG A 147 2.29 -2.96 5.59
N LEU A 148 0.99 -2.74 5.42
CA LEU A 148 0.27 -3.14 4.21
C LEU A 148 0.05 -1.88 3.38
N LEU A 149 0.47 -1.95 2.11
CA LEU A 149 0.03 -1.02 1.07
C LEU A 149 -0.90 -1.80 0.16
N ILE A 150 -2.16 -1.41 0.12
CA ILE A 150 -3.17 -2.11 -0.64
C ILE A 150 -3.71 -1.17 -1.71
N SER A 151 -3.77 -1.64 -2.95
CA SER A 151 -4.36 -0.94 -4.07
C SER A 151 -5.66 -1.65 -4.52
N THR A 152 -6.71 -0.88 -4.84
CA THR A 152 -7.99 -1.44 -5.31
C THR A 152 -8.88 -0.43 -6.04
N GLN A 153 -9.89 -0.91 -6.74
CA GLN A 153 -10.93 -0.07 -7.34
C GLN A 153 -12.19 0.01 -6.48
N VAL A 154 -12.41 -0.99 -5.62
CA VAL A 154 -13.64 -1.14 -4.81
C VAL A 154 -13.33 -1.30 -3.34
N LEU A 155 -14.33 -1.01 -2.49
CA LEU A 155 -14.21 -1.18 -1.04
C LEU A 155 -13.99 -2.67 -0.70
N MET A 156 -13.16 -2.90 0.31
CA MET A 156 -12.62 -4.22 0.65
C MET A 156 -13.40 -4.96 1.74
N ALA A 157 -14.63 -4.58 2.04
CA ALA A 157 -15.35 -5.11 3.21
C ALA A 157 -15.58 -6.62 3.13
N ASP A 158 -15.70 -7.17 1.92
CA ASP A 158 -15.85 -8.59 1.62
C ASP A 158 -14.54 -9.39 1.80
N VAL A 159 -13.39 -8.76 1.55
CA VAL A 159 -12.06 -9.39 1.68
C VAL A 159 -11.50 -9.20 3.08
N LEU A 160 -11.55 -7.96 3.58
CA LEU A 160 -10.90 -7.55 4.82
C LEU A 160 -11.86 -7.46 6.01
N GLY A 161 -13.18 -7.49 5.82
CA GLY A 161 -14.20 -7.31 6.86
C GLY A 161 -14.59 -5.85 7.13
N GLY A 162 -15.76 -5.63 7.75
CA GLY A 162 -16.31 -4.28 7.99
C GLY A 162 -15.51 -3.42 8.99
N ASP A 163 -14.74 -4.06 9.86
CA ASP A 163 -13.86 -3.45 10.86
C ASP A 163 -12.47 -3.06 10.30
N ALA A 164 -12.15 -3.47 9.07
CA ALA A 164 -10.85 -3.25 8.44
C ALA A 164 -10.49 -1.77 8.31
N ARG A 165 -11.48 -0.89 8.14
CA ARG A 165 -11.29 0.56 7.97
C ARG A 165 -10.46 1.15 9.11
N ALA A 166 -10.76 0.79 10.36
CA ALA A 166 -10.05 1.28 11.54
C ALA A 166 -8.59 0.80 11.60
N GLN A 167 -8.25 -0.24 10.85
CA GLN A 167 -6.89 -0.77 10.75
C GLN A 167 -6.08 -0.12 9.63
N PHE A 168 -6.58 0.91 8.94
CA PHE A 168 -5.74 1.75 8.08
C PHE A 168 -5.50 3.11 8.73
N SER A 169 -4.25 3.55 8.71
CA SER A 169 -3.88 4.92 9.09
C SER A 169 -4.02 5.91 7.96
N GLY A 170 -4.21 5.43 6.73
CA GLY A 170 -4.20 6.28 5.54
C GLY A 170 -5.15 5.79 4.48
N PHE A 171 -5.83 6.74 3.85
CA PHE A 171 -6.71 6.52 2.71
C PHE A 171 -6.40 7.54 1.62
N LEU A 172 -6.16 7.04 0.41
CA LEU A 172 -6.00 7.86 -0.79
C LEU A 172 -7.04 7.44 -1.82
N ASN A 173 -7.83 8.38 -2.32
CA ASN A 173 -8.67 8.16 -3.50
C ASN A 173 -8.16 9.01 -4.67
N LEU A 174 -7.76 8.38 -5.76
CA LEU A 174 -7.30 9.03 -6.99
C LEU A 174 -8.41 9.14 -8.03
N GLY A 175 -8.47 10.29 -8.70
CA GLY A 175 -9.44 10.55 -9.76
C GLY A 175 -10.88 10.61 -9.26
N HIS A 176 -11.75 9.81 -9.86
CA HIS A 176 -13.17 9.81 -9.53
C HIS A 176 -13.44 9.26 -8.12
N LEU A 177 -14.17 10.02 -7.29
CA LEU A 177 -14.60 9.64 -5.95
C LEU A 177 -16.11 9.38 -5.94
N LYS A 178 -16.49 8.12 -5.72
CA LYS A 178 -17.90 7.75 -5.52
C LYS A 178 -18.37 8.20 -4.13
N SER A 179 -19.60 8.75 -4.02
CA SER A 179 -20.13 9.25 -2.74
C SER A 179 -20.17 8.20 -1.63
N SER A 180 -20.49 6.94 -1.95
CA SER A 180 -20.51 5.84 -0.98
C SER A 180 -19.12 5.46 -0.47
N VAL A 181 -18.10 5.63 -1.32
CA VAL A 181 -16.69 5.41 -0.98
C VAL A 181 -16.17 6.54 -0.09
N ALA A 182 -16.57 7.79 -0.37
CA ALA A 182 -16.15 8.94 0.41
C ALA A 182 -16.50 8.81 1.90
N LYS A 183 -17.76 8.49 2.21
CA LYS A 183 -18.24 8.38 3.61
C LYS A 183 -17.67 7.17 4.37
N SER A 184 -17.26 6.13 3.66
CA SER A 184 -16.72 4.91 4.30
C SER A 184 -15.21 4.99 4.52
N MET A 185 -14.51 5.85 3.80
CA MET A 185 -13.05 5.98 3.91
C MET A 185 -12.62 7.21 4.69
N PHE A 186 -13.23 8.36 4.41
CA PHE A 186 -12.81 9.64 4.95
C PHE A 186 -13.69 10.05 6.13
N ASP A 187 -13.06 10.63 7.16
CA ASP A 187 -13.76 11.29 8.25
C ASP A 187 -14.19 12.68 7.75
N LEU A 188 -15.39 12.73 7.17
CA LEU A 188 -16.01 13.96 6.67
C LEU A 188 -16.73 14.67 7.80
N ASP A 189 -16.51 15.99 7.92
CA ASP A 189 -17.33 16.83 8.78
C ASP A 189 -18.76 16.95 8.23
N ASP A 190 -19.72 17.28 9.10
CA ASP A 190 -21.11 17.48 8.70
C ASP A 190 -21.23 18.55 7.61
N GLY A 191 -21.84 18.19 6.48
CA GLY A 191 -21.97 19.06 5.31
C GLY A 191 -20.71 19.20 4.44
N GLN A 192 -19.58 18.61 4.84
CA GLN A 192 -18.37 18.59 4.02
C GLN A 192 -18.59 17.73 2.77
N THR A 193 -18.30 18.30 1.61
CA THR A 193 -18.34 17.59 0.34
C THR A 193 -16.99 17.66 -0.35
N LEU A 194 -16.55 16.53 -0.90
CA LEU A 194 -15.32 16.43 -1.68
C LEU A 194 -15.66 16.50 -3.16
N GLU A 195 -14.83 17.21 -3.93
CA GLU A 195 -14.92 17.22 -5.39
C GLU A 195 -14.78 15.81 -5.94
N LYS A 196 -15.79 15.37 -6.69
CA LYS A 196 -15.89 13.97 -7.15
C LYS A 196 -15.01 13.67 -8.34
N ASN A 197 -14.80 14.62 -9.24
CA ASN A 197 -14.13 14.39 -10.52
C ASN A 197 -12.78 15.09 -10.54
N LEU A 198 -11.76 14.42 -10.01
CA LEU A 198 -10.39 14.91 -10.10
C LEU A 198 -9.69 14.39 -11.35
N PRO A 199 -8.80 15.19 -11.98
CA PRO A 199 -7.97 14.71 -13.08
C PRO A 199 -7.06 13.55 -12.64
N ALA A 200 -6.55 12.79 -13.61
CA ALA A 200 -5.57 11.72 -13.33
C ALA A 200 -4.35 12.27 -12.57
N GLY A 201 -3.88 11.52 -11.58
CA GLY A 201 -2.79 11.96 -10.69
C GLY A 201 -3.19 13.02 -9.65
N TYR A 202 -4.47 13.34 -9.49
CA TYR A 202 -5.00 14.10 -8.36
C TYR A 202 -5.85 13.21 -7.47
N GLY A 203 -5.93 13.53 -6.18
CA GLY A 203 -6.69 12.74 -5.24
C GLY A 203 -7.00 13.44 -3.93
N TRP A 204 -7.75 12.73 -3.09
CA TRP A 204 -8.01 13.07 -1.70
C TRP A 204 -7.24 12.11 -0.80
N LEU A 205 -6.43 12.66 0.09
CA LEU A 205 -5.61 11.92 1.05
C LEU A 205 -6.04 12.29 2.47
N GLN A 206 -6.21 11.30 3.32
CA GLN A 206 -6.34 11.50 4.75
C GLN A 206 -5.43 10.51 5.49
N TRP A 207 -4.68 11.02 6.45
CA TRP A 207 -4.03 10.22 7.48
C TRP A 207 -4.87 10.28 8.75
N ASP A 208 -4.80 9.24 9.57
CA ASP A 208 -5.52 9.15 10.84
C ASP A 208 -5.23 10.35 11.74
N GLY A 209 -6.28 10.95 12.28
CA GLY A 209 -6.22 12.20 13.06
C GLY A 209 -5.78 13.44 12.30
N GLN A 210 -5.73 13.41 10.96
CA GLN A 210 -5.37 14.56 10.12
C GLN A 210 -6.53 15.01 9.23
N PRO A 211 -6.58 16.30 8.84
CA PRO A 211 -7.60 16.79 7.92
C PRO A 211 -7.44 16.15 6.53
N ILE A 212 -8.56 16.02 5.82
CA ILE A 212 -8.57 15.58 4.42
C ILE A 212 -7.85 16.63 3.56
N GLN A 213 -6.92 16.17 2.72
CA GLN A 213 -6.09 17.01 1.88
C GLN A 213 -6.30 16.67 0.40
N LYS A 214 -6.52 17.69 -0.43
CA LYS A 214 -6.39 17.54 -1.88
C LYS A 214 -4.90 17.46 -2.22
N ILE A 215 -4.53 16.44 -2.98
CA ILE A 215 -3.15 16.21 -3.38
C ILE A 215 -3.01 16.12 -4.90
N LYS A 216 -1.79 16.38 -5.36
CA LYS A 216 -1.29 16.03 -6.69
C LYS A 216 -0.13 15.07 -6.55
N VAL A 217 -0.17 13.95 -7.27
CA VAL A 217 0.94 13.02 -7.42
C VAL A 217 2.07 13.75 -8.14
N ARG A 218 3.27 13.68 -7.57
CA ARG A 218 4.42 14.38 -8.16
C ARG A 218 4.74 13.81 -9.53
N HIS A 219 5.02 14.71 -10.45
CA HIS A 219 5.48 14.34 -11.78
C HIS A 219 6.85 13.68 -11.72
N VAL A 220 6.96 12.50 -12.29
CA VAL A 220 8.21 11.75 -12.43
C VAL A 220 8.68 11.91 -13.88
N ARG A 221 9.85 12.54 -14.07
CA ARG A 221 10.44 12.71 -15.42
C ARG A 221 10.98 11.41 -15.99
N ASP A 222 11.57 10.58 -15.13
CA ASP A 222 12.21 9.33 -15.51
C ASP A 222 11.72 8.23 -14.57
N PHE A 223 10.80 7.40 -15.08
CA PHE A 223 10.18 6.35 -14.30
C PHE A 223 11.09 5.13 -14.10
N ASN A 224 12.18 5.01 -14.89
CA ASN A 224 13.17 3.96 -14.66
C ASN A 224 13.90 4.16 -13.33
N LYS A 225 14.09 5.41 -12.89
CA LYS A 225 14.63 5.69 -11.54
C LYS A 225 13.70 5.20 -10.45
N VAL A 226 12.38 5.34 -10.62
CA VAL A 226 11.39 4.79 -9.68
C VAL A 226 11.53 3.27 -9.61
N HIS A 227 11.65 2.60 -10.75
CA HIS A 227 11.88 1.15 -10.80
C HIS A 227 13.18 0.73 -10.10
N GLN A 228 14.28 1.45 -10.34
CA GLN A 228 15.58 1.18 -9.70
C GLN A 228 15.49 1.28 -8.17
N GLU A 229 14.82 2.31 -7.65
CA GLU A 229 14.66 2.46 -6.20
C GLU A 229 13.79 1.34 -5.60
N ILE A 230 12.74 0.90 -6.32
CA ILE A 230 11.92 -0.24 -5.92
C ILE A 230 12.75 -1.53 -5.90
N VAL A 231 13.54 -1.81 -6.94
CA VAL A 231 14.45 -2.98 -7.00
C VAL A 231 15.43 -2.94 -5.82
N SER A 232 16.04 -1.78 -5.54
CA SER A 232 16.94 -1.61 -4.40
C SER A 232 16.27 -1.90 -3.04
N MET A 233 14.94 -1.78 -2.95
CA MET A 233 14.16 -2.07 -1.75
C MET A 233 13.79 -3.55 -1.64
N LEU A 234 13.55 -4.20 -2.77
CA LEU A 234 13.26 -5.62 -2.89
C LEU A 234 14.48 -6.51 -2.60
N GLU A 235 15.68 -6.02 -2.90
CA GLU A 235 16.95 -6.72 -2.67
C GLU A 235 17.44 -6.61 -1.22
N ARG A 236 16.77 -5.82 -0.37
CA ARG A 236 17.16 -5.68 1.04
C ARG A 236 16.80 -6.95 1.79
N PRO A 237 17.78 -7.63 2.43
CA PRO A 237 17.50 -8.84 3.18
C PRO A 237 16.61 -8.53 4.39
N LEU A 238 15.70 -9.44 4.73
CA LEU A 238 15.09 -9.41 6.03
C LEU A 238 16.18 -9.73 7.09
N PRO A 239 16.07 -9.21 8.31
CA PRO A 239 17.01 -9.55 9.36
C PRO A 239 17.04 -11.07 9.58
N ASP A 240 18.25 -11.59 9.75
CA ASP A 240 18.52 -13.01 9.99
C ASP A 240 18.21 -13.96 8.81
N ASP A 241 18.11 -13.42 7.57
CA ASP A 241 18.24 -14.17 6.31
C ASP A 241 19.69 -14.11 5.77
#